data_AF-A0A7C6S0T4-F1
#
_entry.id   AF-A0A7C6S0T4-F1
#
_cell.length_a   1.000
_cell.length_b   1.000
_cell.length_c   1.000
_cell.angle_alpha   90.00
_cell.angle_beta   90.00
_cell.angle_gamma   90.00
#
_symmetry.space_group_name_H-M   'P 1'
#
loop_
_entity.id
_entity.type
_entity.pdbx_description
1 polymer ?
#
loop_
_entity_poly.entity_id
_entity_poly.type
_entity_poly.pdbx_seq_one_letter_code
_entity_poly.pdbx_strand_id
1 'polypeptide(L)'
;MNKLLGNFLNIIIGSILVWVLVYFLFYNPEPIVEQGPEDEIIVELFGEGAIVTLDAAFTPSGVILGKEDVTLDGNVVGYSYHLKGTGEYFNAEGSIEFKFLLDIDFTLLGFIEVEYGHTGGGYRANTLTFIRGLVGTSLVDFEDLDEETGSTASTNLLTDMLMELKALLA
;
A
#
# COMPACT_ATOMS: atom_id res chain seq x y z
N MET A 1 -11.84 50.25 -18.13
CA MET A 1 -11.33 49.37 -17.05
C MET A 1 -11.75 47.90 -17.19
N ASN A 2 -12.66 47.53 -18.11
CA ASN A 2 -13.23 46.18 -18.18
C ASN A 2 -12.45 45.18 -19.06
N LYS A 3 -11.54 45.65 -19.93
CA LYS A 3 -10.73 44.78 -20.81
C LYS A 3 -9.53 44.14 -20.11
N LEU A 4 -8.99 44.77 -19.05
CA LEU A 4 -7.89 44.21 -18.28
C LEU A 4 -8.35 42.99 -17.47
N LEU A 5 -9.49 43.08 -16.77
CA LEU A 5 -10.02 41.96 -15.98
C LEU A 5 -10.31 40.69 -16.81
N GLY A 6 -10.79 40.83 -18.05
CA GLY A 6 -11.05 39.69 -18.93
C GLY A 6 -9.79 38.93 -19.37
N ASN A 7 -8.68 39.63 -19.59
CA ASN A 7 -7.41 38.99 -19.94
C ASN A 7 -6.76 38.28 -18.75
N PHE A 8 -6.86 38.86 -17.55
CA PHE A 8 -6.36 38.22 -16.33
C PHE A 8 -7.12 36.93 -16.00
N LEU A 9 -8.43 36.92 -16.18
CA LEU A 9 -9.26 35.73 -15.93
C LEU A 9 -8.92 34.56 -16.88
N ASN A 10 -8.67 34.85 -18.17
CA ASN A 10 -8.28 33.84 -19.15
C ASN A 10 -6.88 33.24 -18.88
N ILE A 11 -5.94 34.04 -18.38
CA ILE A 11 -4.59 33.56 -18.03
C ILE A 11 -4.65 32.65 -16.80
N ILE A 12 -5.46 33.01 -15.79
CA ILE A 12 -5.62 32.20 -14.58
C ILE A 12 -6.31 30.87 -14.90
N ILE A 13 -7.39 30.89 -15.69
CA ILE A 13 -8.09 29.66 -16.11
C ILE A 13 -7.18 28.78 -16.97
N GLY A 14 -6.44 29.36 -17.90
CA GLY A 14 -5.47 28.62 -18.72
C GLY A 14 -4.37 27.97 -17.88
N SER A 15 -3.85 28.67 -16.86
CA SER A 15 -2.84 28.13 -15.96
C SER A 15 -3.38 27.00 -15.09
N ILE A 16 -4.60 27.12 -14.56
CA ILE A 16 -5.23 26.06 -13.75
C ILE A 16 -5.45 24.82 -14.60
N LEU A 17 -5.94 24.98 -15.84
CA LEU A 17 -6.16 23.85 -16.76
C LEU A 17 -4.85 23.12 -17.08
N VAL A 18 -3.74 23.84 -17.28
CA VAL A 18 -2.43 23.22 -17.50
C VAL A 18 -1.97 22.43 -16.28
N TRP A 19 -2.11 22.98 -15.07
CA TRP A 19 -1.74 22.27 -13.85
C TRP A 19 -2.62 21.03 -13.58
N VAL A 20 -3.91 21.09 -13.89
CA VAL A 20 -4.81 19.94 -13.83
C VAL A 20 -4.39 18.87 -14.85
N LEU A 21 -4.04 19.26 -16.07
CA LEU A 21 -3.58 18.33 -17.11
C LEU A 21 -2.24 17.67 -16.76
N VAL A 22 -1.30 18.44 -16.18
CA VAL A 22 -0.03 17.91 -15.66
C VAL A 22 -0.28 16.96 -14.49
N TYR A 23 -1.19 17.29 -13.58
CA TYR A 23 -1.58 16.39 -12.49
C TYR A 23 -2.16 15.07 -13.04
N PHE A 24 -3.11 15.11 -13.97
CA PHE A 24 -3.68 13.90 -14.56
C PHE A 24 -2.71 13.08 -15.44
N LEU A 25 -1.70 13.70 -16.06
CA LEU A 25 -0.74 12.98 -16.92
C LEU A 25 0.49 12.45 -16.17
N PHE A 26 0.88 13.08 -15.07
CA PHE A 26 2.13 12.76 -14.35
C PHE A 26 1.92 12.34 -12.89
N TYR A 27 0.73 12.60 -12.33
CA TYR A 27 0.31 12.25 -10.97
C TYR A 27 -1.11 11.67 -11.04
N ASN A 28 -1.31 10.64 -11.87
CA ASN A 28 -2.50 9.81 -11.79
C ASN A 28 -2.18 8.67 -10.81
N PRO A 29 -2.27 8.87 -9.48
CA PRO A 29 -2.20 7.72 -8.58
C PRO A 29 -3.32 6.79 -9.01
N GLU A 30 -2.99 5.51 -9.20
CA GLU A 30 -4.01 4.51 -9.41
C GLU A 30 -5.03 4.63 -8.28
N PRO A 31 -6.34 4.48 -8.58
CA PRO A 31 -7.36 4.55 -7.55
C PRO A 31 -6.97 3.61 -6.41
N ILE A 32 -6.95 4.16 -5.19
CA ILE A 32 -6.66 3.36 -4.00
C ILE A 32 -7.78 2.32 -3.89
N VAL A 33 -7.43 1.05 -4.09
CA VAL A 33 -8.36 -0.06 -3.94
C VAL A 33 -8.92 -0.05 -2.52
N GLU A 34 -10.23 0.18 -2.38
CA GLU A 34 -10.92 0.10 -1.10
C GLU A 34 -10.94 -1.35 -0.62
N GLN A 35 -10.79 -1.60 0.69
CA GLN A 35 -10.77 -2.97 1.24
C GLN A 35 -12.06 -3.72 0.83
N GLY A 36 -11.92 -4.69 -0.07
CA GLY A 36 -12.99 -5.54 -0.63
C GLY A 36 -12.63 -7.03 -0.54
N PRO A 37 -13.42 -7.93 -1.13
CA PRO A 37 -13.05 -9.34 -1.26
C PRO A 37 -11.67 -9.48 -1.92
N GLU A 38 -10.84 -10.38 -1.39
CA GLU A 38 -9.47 -10.59 -1.90
C GLU A 38 -9.45 -10.80 -3.42
N ASP A 39 -10.36 -11.61 -3.95
CA ASP A 39 -10.49 -11.90 -5.37
C ASP A 39 -10.71 -10.63 -6.23
N GLU A 40 -11.47 -9.65 -5.72
CA GLU A 40 -11.73 -8.39 -6.42
C GLU A 40 -10.50 -7.49 -6.43
N ILE A 41 -9.79 -7.40 -5.30
CA ILE A 41 -8.54 -6.63 -5.18
C ILE A 41 -7.47 -7.19 -6.12
N ILE A 42 -7.34 -8.52 -6.17
CA ILE A 42 -6.39 -9.19 -7.06
C ILE A 42 -6.71 -8.88 -8.53
N VAL A 43 -7.97 -8.96 -8.93
CA VAL A 43 -8.38 -8.63 -10.31
C VAL A 43 -8.16 -7.16 -10.63
N GLU A 44 -8.41 -6.25 -9.69
CA GLU A 44 -8.20 -4.82 -9.87
C GLU A 44 -6.72 -4.48 -10.07
N LEU A 45 -5.82 -5.08 -9.28
CA LEU A 45 -4.39 -4.78 -9.31
C LEU A 45 -3.61 -5.53 -10.41
N PHE A 46 -3.97 -6.79 -10.66
CA PHE A 46 -3.21 -7.66 -11.57
C PHE A 46 -3.93 -8.02 -12.87
N GLY A 47 -5.22 -7.68 -12.98
CA GLY A 47 -6.04 -7.92 -14.16
C GLY A 47 -6.97 -9.14 -14.06
N GLU A 48 -8.00 -9.15 -14.91
CA GLU A 48 -8.96 -10.25 -15.00
C GLU A 48 -8.28 -11.56 -15.38
N GLY A 49 -8.53 -12.62 -14.61
CA GLY A 49 -7.92 -13.94 -14.81
C GLY A 49 -6.60 -14.15 -14.08
N ALA A 50 -6.15 -13.22 -13.25
CA ALA A 50 -5.01 -13.43 -12.37
C ALA A 50 -5.28 -14.58 -11.38
N ILE A 51 -4.28 -15.44 -11.18
CA ILE A 51 -4.33 -16.62 -10.31
C ILE A 51 -3.26 -16.48 -9.23
N VAL A 52 -3.67 -16.58 -7.97
CA VAL A 52 -2.79 -16.60 -6.80
C VAL A 52 -2.46 -18.04 -6.43
N THR A 53 -1.17 -18.37 -6.33
CA THR A 53 -0.68 -19.72 -5.97
C THR A 53 0.28 -19.67 -4.80
N LEU A 54 -0.02 -20.41 -3.73
CA LEU A 54 0.88 -20.52 -2.57
C LEU A 54 2.24 -21.12 -2.97
N ASP A 55 3.31 -20.42 -2.62
CA ASP A 55 4.67 -20.92 -2.74
C ASP A 55 4.97 -21.86 -1.56
N ALA A 56 4.74 -23.15 -1.76
CA ALA A 56 4.96 -24.17 -0.74
C ALA A 56 6.45 -24.38 -0.39
N ALA A 57 7.38 -23.84 -1.18
CA ALA A 57 8.81 -23.89 -0.89
C ALA A 57 9.27 -22.71 -0.02
N PHE A 58 8.43 -21.69 0.16
CA PHE A 58 8.71 -20.57 1.03
C PHE A 58 8.91 -21.05 2.48
N THR A 59 9.93 -20.51 3.14
CA THR A 59 10.22 -20.82 4.56
C THR A 59 9.75 -19.63 5.42
N PRO A 60 8.66 -19.77 6.19
CA PRO A 60 8.16 -18.68 7.02
C PRO A 60 9.15 -18.21 8.07
N SER A 61 9.06 -16.92 8.41
CA SER A 61 9.72 -16.33 9.59
C SER A 61 8.70 -16.08 10.70
N GLY A 62 9.15 -15.40 11.78
CA GLY A 62 8.23 -14.96 12.84
C GLY A 62 7.22 -13.91 12.36
N VAL A 63 7.56 -13.15 11.32
CA VAL A 63 6.74 -12.05 10.78
C VAL A 63 6.15 -12.42 9.42
N ILE A 64 6.91 -13.02 8.52
CA ILE A 64 6.46 -13.36 7.17
C ILE A 64 5.95 -14.79 7.17
N LEU A 65 4.62 -14.95 7.15
CA LEU A 65 3.94 -16.22 7.30
C LEU A 65 3.83 -17.02 5.99
N GLY A 66 3.91 -16.33 4.85
CA GLY A 66 3.78 -16.98 3.53
C GLY A 66 4.05 -16.05 2.37
N LYS A 67 4.30 -16.67 1.22
CA LYS A 67 4.44 -16.04 -0.10
C LYS A 67 3.50 -16.74 -1.08
N GLU A 68 2.85 -15.97 -1.93
CA GLU A 68 2.05 -16.47 -3.03
C GLU A 68 2.52 -15.79 -4.32
N ASP A 69 2.62 -16.57 -5.40
CA ASP A 69 2.89 -16.05 -6.74
C ASP A 69 1.58 -15.66 -7.40
N VAL A 70 1.53 -14.46 -7.98
CA VAL A 70 0.40 -14.01 -8.78
C VAL A 70 0.76 -14.17 -10.25
N THR A 71 -0.04 -14.95 -10.97
CA THR A 71 0.19 -15.26 -12.39
C THR A 71 -0.95 -14.78 -13.27
N LEU A 72 -0.63 -14.23 -14.43
CA LEU A 72 -1.58 -13.88 -15.49
C LEU A 72 -1.08 -14.46 -16.81
N ASP A 73 -1.95 -15.18 -17.51
CA ASP A 73 -1.61 -15.88 -18.77
C ASP A 73 -0.35 -16.78 -18.65
N GLY A 74 -0.15 -17.37 -17.47
CA GLY A 74 0.99 -18.24 -17.16
C GLY A 74 2.31 -17.54 -16.86
N ASN A 75 2.34 -16.21 -16.81
CA ASN A 75 3.51 -15.42 -16.42
C ASN A 75 3.32 -14.88 -15.01
N VAL A 76 4.40 -14.86 -14.21
CA VAL A 76 4.39 -14.17 -12.91
C VAL A 76 4.29 -12.67 -13.17
N VAL A 77 3.27 -12.04 -12.58
CA VAL A 77 3.00 -10.60 -12.67
C VAL A 77 3.15 -9.89 -11.32
N GLY A 78 3.34 -10.65 -10.25
CA GLY A 78 3.60 -10.11 -8.92
C GLY A 78 3.57 -11.16 -7.84
N TYR A 79 3.53 -10.68 -6.60
CA TYR A 79 3.64 -11.51 -5.40
C TYR A 79 2.69 -11.00 -4.32
N SER A 80 2.19 -11.92 -3.49
CA SER A 80 1.45 -11.61 -2.26
C SER A 80 2.26 -12.15 -1.07
N TYR A 81 2.59 -11.29 -0.12
CA TYR A 81 3.29 -11.68 1.10
C TYR A 81 2.38 -11.50 2.31
N HIS A 82 2.15 -12.58 3.06
CA HIS A 82 1.34 -12.55 4.28
C HIS A 82 2.23 -12.26 5.49
N LEU A 83 2.04 -11.09 6.10
CA LEU A 83 2.82 -10.64 7.24
C LEU A 83 1.94 -10.51 8.49
N LYS A 84 2.52 -10.85 9.64
CA LYS A 84 1.94 -10.68 10.97
C LYS A 84 2.91 -9.95 11.89
N GLY A 85 2.44 -8.86 12.47
CA GLY A 85 3.10 -8.18 13.58
C GLY A 85 2.35 -8.41 14.89
N THR A 86 3.07 -8.55 15.99
CA THR A 86 2.47 -8.53 17.35
C THR A 86 3.14 -7.42 18.14
N GLY A 87 2.33 -6.56 18.75
CA GLY A 87 2.80 -5.45 19.57
C GLY A 87 2.21 -5.51 20.98
N GLU A 88 3.01 -5.07 21.96
CA GLU A 88 2.50 -4.78 23.30
C GLU A 88 1.91 -3.37 23.33
N TYR A 89 0.66 -3.28 23.80
CA TYR A 89 -0.06 -2.05 24.00
C TYR A 89 -0.47 -1.90 25.47
N PHE A 90 -0.97 -0.72 25.85
CA PHE A 90 -1.24 -0.39 27.25
C PHE A 90 -2.30 -1.34 27.86
N ASN A 91 -1.84 -2.43 28.49
CA ASN A 91 -2.58 -3.55 29.08
C ASN A 91 -3.16 -4.62 28.11
N ALA A 92 -2.70 -4.70 26.87
CA ALA A 92 -3.08 -5.79 25.95
C ALA A 92 -2.00 -6.05 24.91
N GLU A 93 -1.84 -7.31 24.50
CA GLU A 93 -1.16 -7.65 23.25
C GLU A 93 -2.18 -7.60 22.11
N GLY A 94 -1.77 -7.05 20.97
CA GLY A 94 -2.58 -7.04 19.75
C GLY A 94 -1.72 -7.45 18.56
N SER A 95 -2.30 -8.23 17.66
CA SER A 95 -1.69 -8.54 16.37
C SER A 95 -2.33 -7.74 15.24
N ILE A 96 -1.52 -7.41 14.24
CA ILE A 96 -2.00 -6.91 12.95
C ILE A 96 -1.49 -7.86 11.88
N GLU A 97 -2.35 -8.21 10.93
CA GLU A 97 -2.05 -9.15 9.85
C GLU A 97 -2.51 -8.56 8.52
N PHE A 98 -1.59 -8.54 7.55
CA PHE A 98 -1.83 -7.99 6.23
C PHE A 98 -1.21 -8.88 5.16
N LYS A 99 -1.87 -8.96 4.00
CA LYS A 99 -1.21 -9.35 2.75
C LYS A 99 -0.73 -8.11 2.02
N PHE A 100 0.54 -8.05 1.64
CA PHE A 100 1.09 -6.99 0.78
C PHE A 100 1.23 -7.51 -0.64
N LEU A 101 0.64 -6.78 -1.58
CA LEU A 101 0.57 -7.13 -2.99
C LEU A 101 1.61 -6.31 -3.74
N LEU A 102 2.59 -6.99 -4.32
CA LEU A 102 3.74 -6.38 -4.98
C LEU A 102 3.74 -6.72 -6.47
N ASP A 103 4.26 -5.81 -7.30
CA ASP A 103 4.62 -6.15 -8.67
C ASP A 103 5.92 -6.99 -8.74
N ILE A 104 6.35 -7.31 -9.96
CA ILE A 104 7.59 -8.07 -10.22
C ILE A 104 8.87 -7.35 -9.78
N ASP A 105 8.82 -6.03 -9.65
CA ASP A 105 9.93 -5.16 -9.25
C ASP A 105 9.85 -4.78 -7.75
N PHE A 106 8.96 -5.45 -7.01
CA PHE A 106 8.69 -5.26 -5.59
C PHE A 106 8.15 -3.87 -5.21
N THR A 107 7.46 -3.21 -6.13
CA THR A 107 6.64 -2.03 -5.85
C THR A 107 5.35 -2.45 -5.18
N LEU A 108 4.99 -1.79 -4.07
CA LEU A 108 3.72 -2.02 -3.38
C LEU A 108 2.54 -1.53 -4.22
N LEU A 109 1.73 -2.44 -4.73
CA LEU A 109 0.51 -2.13 -5.47
C LEU A 109 -0.70 -1.95 -4.55
N GLY A 110 -0.74 -2.70 -3.46
CA GLY A 110 -1.86 -2.67 -2.54
C GLY A 110 -1.69 -3.62 -1.37
N PHE A 111 -2.73 -3.72 -0.55
CA PHE A 111 -2.70 -4.56 0.64
C PHE A 111 -4.11 -5.01 1.04
N ILE A 112 -4.18 -6.14 1.75
CA ILE A 112 -5.42 -6.73 2.26
C ILE A 112 -5.28 -6.88 3.77
N GLU A 113 -6.20 -6.33 4.54
CA GLU A 113 -6.28 -6.56 5.98
C GLU A 113 -6.84 -7.96 6.24
N VAL A 114 -6.05 -8.80 6.91
CA VAL A 114 -6.45 -10.15 7.31
C VAL A 114 -7.02 -10.13 8.72
N GLU A 115 -6.29 -9.51 9.65
CA GLU A 115 -6.71 -9.33 11.05
C GLU A 115 -6.19 -8.01 11.60
N TYR A 116 -7.01 -7.33 12.39
CA TYR A 116 -6.61 -6.14 13.14
C TYR A 116 -7.06 -6.25 14.59
N GLY A 117 -6.21 -6.83 15.42
CA GLY A 117 -6.45 -7.10 16.84
C GLY A 117 -6.19 -5.91 17.76
N HIS A 118 -5.81 -4.76 17.23
CA HIS A 118 -5.53 -3.57 18.04
C HIS A 118 -6.84 -2.84 18.39
N THR A 119 -7.19 -2.81 19.68
CA THR A 119 -8.51 -2.36 20.14
C THR A 119 -8.59 -0.85 20.39
N GLY A 120 -9.58 -0.18 19.76
CA GLY A 120 -10.04 1.17 20.11
C GLY A 120 -9.72 2.29 19.10
N GLY A 121 -10.52 3.37 19.13
CA GLY A 121 -10.19 4.66 18.49
C GLY A 121 -10.02 4.66 16.97
N GLY A 122 -9.22 5.61 16.48
CA GLY A 122 -8.86 5.81 15.07
C GLY A 122 -7.59 5.08 14.63
N TYR A 123 -7.01 4.20 15.46
CA TYR A 123 -5.71 3.55 15.21
C TYR A 123 -5.69 2.71 13.93
N ARG A 124 -6.75 1.92 13.70
CA ARG A 124 -6.95 1.18 12.45
C ARG A 124 -6.96 2.13 11.26
N ALA A 125 -7.78 3.18 11.30
CA ALA A 125 -7.89 4.14 10.21
C ALA A 125 -6.55 4.84 9.91
N ASN A 126 -5.78 5.20 10.93
CA ASN A 126 -4.45 5.78 10.77
C ASN A 126 -3.45 4.77 10.18
N THR A 127 -3.47 3.52 10.64
CA THR A 127 -2.60 2.44 10.11
C THR A 127 -2.91 2.19 8.62
N LEU A 128 -4.19 2.08 8.26
CA LEU A 128 -4.62 1.92 6.88
C LEU A 128 -4.24 3.14 6.02
N THR A 129 -4.35 4.35 6.57
CA THR A 129 -3.94 5.58 5.88
C THR A 129 -2.43 5.61 5.64
N PHE A 130 -1.64 5.15 6.61
CA PHE A 130 -0.20 5.02 6.47
C PHE A 130 0.16 4.01 5.38
N ILE A 131 -0.40 2.79 5.39
CA ILE A 131 -0.12 1.79 4.33
C ILE A 131 -0.53 2.32 2.95
N ARG A 132 -1.67 2.99 2.84
CA ARG A 132 -2.09 3.63 1.57
C ARG A 132 -1.09 4.65 1.06
N GLY A 133 -0.42 5.39 1.96
CA GLY A 133 0.63 6.33 1.60
C GLY A 133 1.88 5.66 1.01
N LEU A 134 2.07 4.36 1.24
CA LEU A 134 3.19 3.58 0.72
C LEU A 134 2.91 2.96 -0.65
N VAL A 135 1.66 2.92 -1.11
CA VAL A 135 1.32 2.38 -2.43
C VAL A 135 2.08 3.16 -3.52
N GLY A 136 2.71 2.42 -4.44
CA GLY A 136 3.64 2.94 -5.45
C GLY A 136 5.10 3.03 -4.98
N THR A 137 5.40 2.70 -3.72
CA THR A 137 6.78 2.68 -3.21
C THR A 137 7.43 1.33 -3.49
N SER A 138 8.66 1.35 -3.96
CA SER A 138 9.48 0.14 -4.05
C SER A 138 9.93 -0.30 -2.66
N LEU A 139 9.59 -1.53 -2.27
CA LEU A 139 9.96 -2.05 -0.95
C LEU A 139 11.45 -2.31 -0.77
N VAL A 140 12.19 -2.54 -1.87
CA VAL A 140 13.66 -2.66 -1.78
C VAL A 140 14.31 -1.34 -1.40
N ASP A 141 13.70 -0.21 -1.80
CA ASP A 141 14.14 1.14 -1.48
C ASP A 141 13.44 1.73 -0.24
N PHE A 142 12.55 0.97 0.40
CA PHE A 142 11.82 1.44 1.58
C PHE A 142 12.79 1.80 2.71
N GLU A 143 12.68 3.02 3.22
CA GLU A 143 13.43 3.49 4.38
C GLU A 143 12.49 3.62 5.57
N ASP A 144 13.06 3.48 6.77
CA ASP A 144 12.34 3.73 8.01
C ASP A 144 11.79 5.17 8.00
N LEU A 145 10.49 5.30 8.28
CA LEU A 145 9.79 6.57 8.22
C LEU A 145 9.75 7.19 9.61
N ASP A 146 10.38 8.36 9.73
CA ASP A 146 10.43 9.12 10.99
C ASP A 146 9.01 9.38 11.54
N GLU A 147 8.82 9.06 12.82
CA GLU A 147 7.54 8.77 13.46
C GLU A 147 6.63 10.01 13.67
N GLU A 148 6.04 10.58 12.60
CA GLU A 148 4.99 11.61 12.71
C GLU A 148 3.60 11.09 12.34
N THR A 149 3.12 10.07 13.05
CA THR A 149 1.70 9.68 12.96
C THR A 149 1.07 9.59 14.34
N GLY A 150 -0.22 9.92 14.46
CA GLY A 150 -0.97 9.81 15.72
C GLY A 150 -1.19 8.37 16.22
N SER A 151 -0.40 7.40 15.73
CA SER A 151 -0.51 5.96 15.99
C SER A 151 0.87 5.28 15.94
N THR A 152 1.88 5.93 16.50
CA THR A 152 3.29 5.52 16.56
C THR A 152 3.50 4.02 16.76
N ALA A 153 2.89 3.41 17.78
CA ALA A 153 3.11 1.99 18.05
C ALA A 153 2.66 1.04 16.92
N SER A 154 1.54 1.35 16.24
CA SER A 154 1.08 0.52 15.11
C SER A 154 1.87 0.81 13.84
N THR A 155 2.26 2.07 13.60
CA THR A 155 3.08 2.40 12.44
C THR A 155 4.49 1.85 12.58
N ASN A 156 5.07 1.85 13.77
CA ASN A 156 6.39 1.26 14.02
C ASN A 156 6.36 -0.26 13.80
N LEU A 157 5.36 -0.95 14.37
CA LEU A 157 5.19 -2.39 14.17
C LEU A 157 5.08 -2.73 12.67
N LEU A 158 4.34 -1.91 11.93
CA LEU A 158 4.19 -2.07 10.49
C LEU A 158 5.50 -1.76 9.73
N THR A 159 6.24 -0.73 10.12
CA THR A 159 7.57 -0.43 9.57
C THR A 159 8.52 -1.60 9.82
N ASP A 160 8.55 -2.16 11.03
CA ASP A 160 9.35 -3.33 11.37
C ASP A 160 9.00 -4.52 10.47
N MET A 161 7.70 -4.78 10.26
CA MET A 161 7.23 -5.81 9.35
C MET A 161 7.73 -5.59 7.91
N LEU A 162 7.60 -4.36 7.39
CA LEU A 162 8.03 -4.01 6.04
C LEU A 162 9.55 -4.03 5.89
N MET A 163 10.31 -3.69 6.93
CA MET A 163 11.77 -3.80 6.96
C MET A 163 12.23 -5.26 6.93
N GLU A 164 11.53 -6.17 7.62
CA GLU A 164 11.81 -7.60 7.52
C GLU A 164 11.48 -8.15 6.12
N LEU A 165 10.36 -7.72 5.53
CA LEU A 165 10.04 -8.04 4.14
C LEU A 165 11.11 -7.50 3.18
N LYS A 166 11.53 -6.25 3.33
CA LYS A 166 12.64 -5.67 2.55
C LYS A 166 13.91 -6.53 2.65
N ALA A 167 14.29 -6.96 3.85
CA ALA A 167 15.48 -7.79 4.05
C ALA A 167 15.40 -9.16 3.37
N LEU A 168 14.19 -9.71 3.19
CA LEU A 168 13.96 -10.93 2.42
C LEU A 168 14.09 -10.71 0.90
N LEU A 169 13.75 -9.52 0.41
CA LEU A 169 13.73 -9.19 -1.03
C LEU A 169 15.10 -8.77 -1.59
N ALA A 170 16.05 -8.41 -0.71
CA ALA A 170 17.41 -7.97 -1.05
C ALA A 170 18.40 -9.13 -1.26
#